data_AF-X1JAC4-F1
#
_entry.id   AF-X1JAC4-F1
#
_cell.length_a   1.000
_cell.length_b   1.000
_cell.length_c   1.000
_cell.angle_alpha   90.00
_cell.angle_beta   90.00
_cell.angle_gamma   90.00
#
_symmetry.space_group_name_H-M   'P 1'
#
loop_
_entity.id
_entity.type
_entity.pdbx_description
1 polymer ?
#
loop_
_entity_poly.entity_id
_entity_poly.type
_entity_poly.pdbx_seq_one_letter_code
_entity_poly.pdbx_strand_id
1 'polypeptide(L)' 'MILGTYITIPAEFPTDLLAYAGELFTDLSLLIVLAVGLPMAFWVIRKTISLVRAR' A
#
# COMPACT_ATOMS: atom_id res chain seq x y z
N MET A 1 -14.13 -47.01 3.38
CA MET A 1 -13.13 -45.94 3.26
C MET A 1 -13.88 -44.62 3.21
N ILE A 2 -13.90 -43.84 4.29
CA ILE A 2 -14.64 -42.56 4.34
C ILE A 2 -13.62 -41.44 4.11
N LEU A 3 -13.64 -40.85 2.92
CA LEU A 3 -12.93 -39.62 2.61
C LEU A 3 -13.73 -38.46 3.21
N GLY A 4 -13.49 -38.17 4.50
CA GLY A 4 -14.03 -36.99 5.15
C GLY A 4 -13.21 -35.77 4.74
N THR A 5 -13.79 -34.89 3.94
CA THR A 5 -13.29 -33.52 3.79
C THR A 5 -13.62 -32.75 5.06
N TYR A 6 -12.63 -32.59 5.94
CA TYR A 6 -12.83 -31.90 7.23
C TYR A 6 -12.78 -30.36 7.11
N ILE A 7 -12.41 -29.81 5.95
CA ILE A 7 -12.31 -28.37 5.71
C ILE A 7 -12.86 -28.07 4.31
N THR A 8 -13.99 -27.38 4.23
CA THR A 8 -14.53 -26.81 2.99
C THR A 8 -14.07 -25.36 2.89
N ILE A 9 -13.11 -25.10 2.02
CA ILE A 9 -12.71 -23.72 1.67
C ILE A 9 -13.71 -23.22 0.61
N PRO A 10 -14.44 -22.12 0.87
CA PRO A 10 -15.29 -21.51 -0.13
C PRO A 10 -14.49 -21.14 -1.38
N ALA A 11 -15.05 -21.35 -2.57
CA ALA A 11 -14.37 -21.02 -3.82
C ALA A 11 -14.00 -19.53 -3.93
N GLU A 12 -14.81 -18.67 -3.29
CA GLU A 12 -14.66 -17.21 -3.27
C GLU A 12 -13.62 -16.72 -2.22
N PHE A 13 -13.10 -17.62 -1.37
CA PHE A 13 -12.19 -17.25 -0.30
C PHE A 13 -10.93 -16.50 -0.78
N PRO A 14 -10.26 -16.87 -1.89
CA PRO A 14 -9.10 -16.13 -2.38
C PRO A 14 -9.45 -14.73 -2.89
N THR A 15 -10.61 -14.57 -3.53
CA THR A 15 -11.06 -13.27 -4.06
C THR A 15 -11.47 -12.33 -2.93
N ASP A 16 -12.15 -12.83 -1.91
CA ASP A 16 -12.56 -12.04 -0.75
C ASP A 16 -11.35 -11.51 0.04
N LEU A 17 -10.33 -12.36 0.24
CA LEU A 17 -9.08 -11.95 0.89
C LEU A 17 -8.33 -10.89 0.09
N LEU A 18 -8.29 -11.03 -1.24
CA LEU A 18 -7.62 -10.06 -2.10
C LEU A 18 -8.35 -8.72 -2.12
N ALA A 19 -9.69 -8.75 -2.15
CA ALA A 19 -10.53 -7.55 -2.07
C ALA A 19 -10.30 -6.82 -0.73
N TYR A 20 -10.34 -7.54 0.39
CA TYR A 20 -10.08 -6.99 1.72
C TYR A 20 -8.67 -6.36 1.82
N ALA A 21 -7.65 -7.05 1.32
CA ALA A 21 -6.30 -6.50 1.29
C ALA A 21 -6.22 -5.22 0.43
N GLY A 22 -6.92 -5.22 -0.71
CA GLY A 22 -7.02 -4.05 -1.59
C GLY A 22 -7.62 -2.84 -0.88
N GLU A 23 -8.77 -3.00 -0.23
CA GLU A 23 -9.43 -1.95 0.55
C GLU A 23 -8.51 -1.40 1.66
N LEU A 24 -7.84 -2.29 2.39
CA LEU A 24 -6.89 -1.91 3.43
C LEU A 24 -5.73 -1.06 2.88
N PHE A 25 -5.16 -1.43 1.73
CA PHE A 25 -4.09 -0.64 1.11
C PHE A 25 -4.60 0.70 0.57
N THR A 26 -5.83 0.74 0.05
CA THR A 26 -6.46 1.99 -0.38
C THR A 26 -6.63 2.95 0.80
N ASP A 27 -7.13 2.46 1.94
CA ASP A 27 -7.33 3.28 3.13
C ASP A 27 -6.00 3.77 3.73
N LEU A 28 -4.98 2.92 3.75
CA LEU A 28 -3.64 3.26 4.26
C LEU A 28 -2.81 4.10 3.28
N SER A 29 -3.22 4.21 2.02
CA SER A 29 -2.44 4.89 0.97
C SER A 29 -2.13 6.34 1.35
N LEU A 30 -3.06 7.04 2.00
CA LEU A 30 -2.85 8.41 2.48
C LEU A 30 -1.74 8.50 3.52
N LEU A 31 -1.69 7.53 4.45
CA LEU A 31 -0.63 7.47 5.46
C LEU A 31 0.74 7.22 4.82
N ILE A 32 0.79 6.35 3.80
CA ILE A 32 2.03 6.08 3.04
C ILE A 32 2.48 7.35 2.31
N VAL A 33 1.56 8.06 1.63
CA VAL A 33 1.85 9.32 0.93
C VAL A 33 2.34 10.39 1.91
N LEU A 34 1.77 10.49 3.10
CA LEU A 34 2.24 11.44 4.11
C LEU A 34 3.61 11.04 4.69
N ALA A 35 3.81 9.77 5.01
CA ALA A 35 5.06 9.27 5.60
C ALA A 35 6.25 9.37 4.65
N VAL A 36 6.04 9.11 3.35
CA VAL A 36 7.13 9.06 2.35
C VAL A 36 7.11 10.30 1.44
N GLY A 37 5.94 10.70 0.96
CA GLY A 37 5.79 11.81 0.03
C GLY A 37 6.10 13.17 0.64
N LEU A 38 5.72 13.40 1.90
CA LEU A 38 5.99 14.68 2.56
C LEU A 38 7.51 14.94 2.75
N PRO A 39 8.32 14.02 3.32
CA PRO A 39 9.76 14.21 3.42
C PRO A 39 10.44 14.37 2.05
N MET A 40 10.01 13.57 1.06
CA MET A 40 10.53 13.65 -0.30
C MET A 40 10.25 15.02 -0.95
N ALA A 41 9.03 15.55 -0.79
CA ALA A 41 8.67 16.85 -1.32
C ALA A 41 9.55 17.98 -0.73
N PHE A 42 9.75 17.98 0.59
CA PHE A 42 10.65 18.95 1.24
C PHE A 42 12.09 18.82 0.75
N TRP A 43 12.58 17.59 0.55
CA TRP A 43 13.92 17.36 0.00
C TRP A 43 14.07 17.91 -1.42
N VAL A 44 13.09 17.66 -2.29
CA VAL A 44 13.10 18.17 -3.67
C VAL A 44 13.08 19.70 -3.67
N ILE A 45 12.19 20.34 -2.91
CA ILE A 45 12.12 21.80 -2.80
C ILE A 45 13.48 22.37 -2.38
N ARG A 46 14.07 21.82 -1.32
CA ARG A 46 15.39 22.24 -0.83
C ARG A 46 16.45 22.08 -1.93
N LYS A 47 16.45 20.96 -2.64
CA LYS A 47 17.42 20.69 -3.71
C LYS A 47 17.29 21.68 -4.86
N THR A 48 16.06 21.97 -5.29
CA THR A 48 15.78 22.93 -6.36
C THR A 48 16.23 24.34 -5.99
N ILE A 49 15.94 24.80 -4.77
CA ILE A 49 16.40 26.12 -4.28
C ILE A 49 17.94 26.18 -4.25
N SER A 50 18.59 25.11 -3.79
CA SER A 50 20.06 25.04 -3.74
C SER A 50 20.71 25.16 -5.12
N LEU A 51 20.08 24.61 -6.16
CA LEU A 51 20.60 24.69 -7.53
C LEU A 51 20.50 26.11 -8.10
N VAL A 52 19.42 26.83 -7.79
CA VAL A 52 19.27 28.23 -8.19
C VAL A 52 20.25 29.13 -7.44
N ARG A 53 20.44 28.91 -6.14
CA ARG A 53 21.37 29.71 -5.31
C ARG A 53 22.85 29.48 -5.64
N ALA A 54 23.20 28.31 -6.15
CA ALA A 54 24.58 27.97 -6.52
C ALA A 54 24.99 28.52 -7.90
N ARG A 55 24.07 29.14 -8.64
CA ARG A 55 24.33 29.84 -9.90
C ARG A 55 24.63 31.31 -9.65
#